data_AF-H0WLZ3-F1
#
_entry.id   AF-H0WLZ3-F1
#
_cell.length_a   1.000
_cell.length_b   1.000
_cell.length_c   1.000
_cell.angle_alpha   90.00
_cell.angle_beta   90.00
_cell.angle_gamma   90.00
#
_symmetry.space_group_name_H-M   'P 1'
#
loop_
_entity.id
_entity.type
_entity.pdbx_description
1 polymer ?
#
loop_
_entity_poly.entity_id
_entity_poly.type
_entity_poly.pdbx_seq_one_letter_code
_entity_poly.pdbx_strand_id
1 'polypeptide(L)'
;MRPLLCALAGLALLRAAGALAATEPFSPSHGGPAQSTGCDRHMAVQSRLDIMEETLEKTVEHLETEVKGLLGLLHELSWNLPPGPSSPAPDLLGDG
;
A
#
# COMPACT_ATOMS: atom_id res chain seq x y z
N MET A 1 29.23 -5.48 9.39
CA MET A 1 29.53 -4.90 10.73
C MET A 1 29.43 -3.38 10.79
N ARG A 2 29.89 -2.62 9.78
CA ARG A 2 29.75 -1.15 9.71
C ARG A 2 28.34 -0.55 9.96
N PRO A 3 27.23 -1.12 9.45
CA PRO A 3 25.91 -0.52 9.67
C PRO A 3 25.46 -0.61 11.13
N LEU A 4 25.85 -1.68 11.83
CA LEU A 4 25.50 -1.92 13.23
C LEU A 4 26.25 -0.96 14.16
N LEU A 5 27.51 -0.64 13.84
CA LEU A 5 28.30 0.35 14.58
C LEU A 5 27.73 1.77 14.42
N CYS A 6 27.27 2.14 13.22
CA CYS A 6 26.59 3.42 13.00
C CYS A 6 25.27 3.52 13.76
N ALA A 7 24.49 2.45 13.79
CA ALA A 7 23.23 2.41 14.55
C ALA A 7 23.47 2.58 16.05
N LEU A 8 24.47 1.89 16.60
CA LEU A 8 24.81 1.99 18.04
C LEU A 8 25.38 3.36 18.42
N ALA A 9 26.20 3.97 17.55
CA ALA A 9 26.68 5.33 17.75
C ALA A 9 25.54 6.36 17.73
N GLY A 10 24.58 6.21 16.80
CA GLY A 10 23.38 7.05 16.74
C GLY A 10 22.50 6.93 17.99
N LEU A 11 22.30 5.70 18.48
CA LEU A 11 21.51 5.45 19.69
C LEU A 11 22.19 6.03 20.95
N ALA A 12 23.51 5.97 21.04
CA ALA A 12 24.30 6.54 22.13
C ALA A 12 24.24 8.08 22.13
N LEU A 13 24.31 8.71 20.96
CA LEU A 13 24.15 10.16 20.81
C LEU A 13 22.74 10.62 21.22
N LEU A 14 21.70 9.87 20.82
CA LEU A 14 20.32 10.18 21.16
C LEU A 14 20.05 10.03 22.67
N ARG A 15 20.62 9.00 23.31
CA ARG A 15 20.56 8.80 24.77
C ARG A 15 21.29 9.89 25.54
N ALA A 16 22.45 10.34 25.07
CA ALA A 16 23.20 11.42 25.70
C ALA A 16 22.45 12.76 25.59
N ALA A 17 21.86 13.05 24.44
CA ALA A 17 21.02 14.23 24.23
C ALA A 17 19.75 14.20 25.10
N GLY A 18 19.12 13.04 25.28
CA GLY A 18 17.96 12.87 26.16
C GLY A 18 18.28 12.98 27.66
N ALA A 19 19.52 12.69 28.08
CA ALA A 19 19.95 12.82 29.47
C ALA A 19 20.31 14.27 29.86
N LEU A 20 20.80 15.08 28.90
CA LEU A 20 21.03 16.52 29.10
C LEU A 20 19.74 17.33 29.26
N ALA A 21 18.63 16.83 28.71
CA ALA A 21 17.33 17.49 28.77
C ALA A 21 16.61 17.40 30.14
N ALA A 22 17.17 16.66 31.12
CA ALA A 22 16.53 16.44 32.42
C ALA A 22 16.95 17.43 33.53
N THR A 23 17.88 18.37 33.28
CA THR A 23 18.41 19.25 34.33
C THR A 23 18.58 20.73 33.98
N GLU A 24 18.06 21.22 32.86
CA GLU A 24 18.06 22.67 32.59
C GLU A 24 16.63 23.22 32.46
N PRO A 25 16.33 24.36 33.13
CA PRO A 25 15.00 24.93 33.13
C PRO A 25 14.62 25.28 31.71
N PHE A 26 13.44 24.83 31.28
CA PHE A 26 12.81 25.17 30.03
C PHE A 26 12.98 26.66 29.72
N SER A 27 13.97 26.99 28.90
CA SER A 27 13.92 28.19 28.09
C SER A 27 13.00 27.85 26.92
N PRO A 28 11.88 28.57 26.72
CA PRO A 28 11.08 28.40 25.53
C PRO A 28 11.94 28.90 24.37
N SER A 29 12.69 27.99 23.74
CA SER A 29 13.45 28.29 22.53
C SER A 29 12.43 28.60 21.44
N HIS A 30 12.23 29.90 21.25
CA HIS A 30 11.58 30.56 20.14
C HIS A 30 11.46 29.66 18.91
N GLY A 31 10.26 29.10 18.69
CA GLY A 31 9.95 28.27 17.53
C GLY A 31 10.23 29.05 16.25
N GLY A 32 11.36 28.74 15.62
CA GLY A 32 11.82 29.46 14.44
C GLY A 32 10.95 29.15 13.21
N PRO A 33 10.87 30.09 12.24
CA PRO A 33 10.05 29.93 11.03
C PRO A 33 10.36 28.66 10.23
N ALA A 34 11.59 28.14 10.31
CA ALA A 34 11.99 26.89 9.68
C ALA A 34 11.22 25.64 10.19
N GLN A 35 10.78 25.63 11.45
CA GLN A 35 10.02 24.52 12.04
C GLN A 35 8.54 24.57 11.61
N SER A 36 7.98 25.77 11.43
CA SER A 36 6.66 25.97 10.83
C SER A 36 6.64 25.52 9.36
N THR A 37 7.66 25.91 8.57
CA THR A 37 7.77 25.48 7.16
C THR A 37 7.90 23.96 7.02
N GLY A 38 8.56 23.29 7.97
CA GLY A 38 8.64 21.83 8.02
C GLY A 38 7.28 21.17 8.28
N CYS A 39 6.49 21.73 9.20
CA CYS A 39 5.12 21.27 9.49
C CYS A 39 4.20 21.46 8.27
N ASP A 40 4.25 22.63 7.63
CA ASP A 40 3.46 22.94 6.44
C ASP A 40 3.77 21.98 5.29
N ARG A 41 5.06 21.65 5.10
CA ARG A 41 5.49 20.68 4.09
C ARG A 41 4.96 19.28 4.39
N HIS A 42 4.98 18.86 5.65
CA HIS A 42 4.44 17.56 6.06
C HIS A 42 2.93 17.48 5.84
N MET A 43 2.20 18.53 6.22
CA MET A 43 0.75 18.64 6.00
C MET A 43 0.40 18.60 4.51
N ALA A 44 1.17 19.29 3.66
CA ALA A 44 0.97 19.28 2.21
C ALA A 44 1.24 17.90 1.58
N VAL A 45 2.25 17.18 2.07
CA VAL A 45 2.52 15.80 1.63
C VAL A 45 1.39 14.87 2.07
N GLN A 46 0.92 15.01 3.32
CA GLN A 46 -0.14 14.17 3.85
C GLN A 46 -1.46 14.37 3.11
N SER A 47 -1.87 15.63 2.88
CA SER A 47 -3.07 15.93 2.07
C SER A 47 -3.01 15.33 0.66
N ARG A 48 -1.82 15.27 0.04
CA ARG A 48 -1.64 14.63 -1.27
C ARG A 48 -1.73 13.11 -1.20
N LEU A 49 -1.27 12.51 -0.11
CA LEU A 49 -1.41 11.07 0.12
C LEU A 49 -2.87 10.71 0.33
N ASP A 50 -3.62 11.50 1.11
CA ASP A 50 -5.05 11.28 1.34
C ASP A 50 -5.84 11.29 0.02
N ILE A 51 -5.58 12.27 -0.86
CA ILE A 51 -6.21 12.34 -2.20
C ILE A 51 -5.84 11.13 -3.05
N MET A 52 -4.58 10.66 -2.95
CA MET A 52 -4.10 9.52 -3.71
C MET A 52 -4.72 8.20 -3.22
N GLU A 53 -4.81 8.02 -1.91
CA GLU A 53 -5.48 6.88 -1.26
C GLU A 53 -6.95 6.84 -1.66
N GLU A 54 -7.66 7.96 -1.52
CA GLU A 54 -9.06 8.09 -1.92
C GLU A 54 -9.26 7.80 -3.42
N THR A 55 -8.35 8.29 -4.28
CA THR A 55 -8.43 8.02 -5.73
C THR A 55 -8.18 6.54 -6.01
N LEU A 56 -7.19 5.95 -5.35
CA LEU A 56 -6.84 4.54 -5.51
C LEU A 56 -8.02 3.65 -5.09
N GLU A 57 -8.60 3.89 -3.92
CA GLU A 57 -9.80 3.19 -3.44
C GLU A 57 -10.93 3.23 -4.48
N LYS A 58 -11.31 4.42 -4.95
CA LYS A 58 -12.35 4.56 -5.98
C LYS A 58 -12.04 3.82 -7.27
N THR A 59 -10.79 3.87 -7.73
CA THR A 59 -10.40 3.17 -8.96
C THR A 59 -10.44 1.66 -8.80
N VAL A 60 -10.07 1.15 -7.63
CA VAL A 60 -10.14 -0.28 -7.31
C VAL A 60 -11.60 -0.73 -7.25
N GLU A 61 -12.46 0.01 -6.57
CA GLU A 61 -13.90 -0.27 -6.51
C GLU A 61 -14.52 -0.27 -7.93
N HIS A 62 -14.19 0.75 -8.74
CA HIS A 62 -14.68 0.83 -10.11
C HIS A 62 -14.24 -0.39 -10.94
N LEU A 63 -12.95 -0.73 -10.90
CA LEU A 63 -12.41 -1.88 -11.63
C LEU A 63 -13.06 -3.19 -11.16
N GLU A 64 -13.31 -3.35 -9.87
CA GLU A 64 -14.02 -4.52 -9.34
C GLU A 64 -15.43 -4.64 -9.96
N THR A 65 -16.16 -3.53 -10.08
CA THR A 65 -17.47 -3.53 -10.73
C THR A 65 -17.38 -3.88 -12.22
N GLU A 66 -16.38 -3.36 -12.93
CA GLU A 66 -16.17 -3.66 -14.34
C GLU A 66 -15.84 -5.15 -14.55
N VAL A 67 -14.93 -5.69 -13.73
CA VAL A 67 -14.54 -7.12 -13.79
C VAL A 67 -15.74 -8.02 -13.49
N LYS A 68 -16.53 -7.71 -12.47
CA LYS A 68 -17.77 -8.44 -12.17
C LYS A 68 -18.76 -8.38 -13.33
N GLY A 69 -18.92 -7.21 -13.95
CA GLY A 69 -19.77 -7.04 -15.13
C GLY A 69 -19.31 -7.90 -16.31
N LEU A 70 -18.01 -7.88 -16.63
CA LEU A 70 -17.43 -8.68 -17.70
C LEU A 70 -17.59 -10.19 -17.45
N LEU A 71 -17.37 -10.65 -16.21
CA LEU A 71 -17.58 -12.04 -15.83
C LEU A 71 -19.06 -12.45 -15.96
N GLY A 72 -19.98 -11.56 -15.59
CA GLY A 72 -21.42 -11.76 -15.79
C GLY A 72 -21.78 -11.96 -17.26
N LEU A 73 -21.27 -11.08 -18.14
CA LEU A 73 -21.47 -11.21 -19.58
C LEU A 73 -20.89 -12.52 -20.12
N LEU A 74 -19.68 -12.90 -19.70
CA LEU A 74 -19.06 -14.16 -20.13
C LEU A 74 -19.88 -15.38 -19.66
N HIS A 75 -20.42 -15.34 -18.45
CA HIS A 75 -21.29 -16.40 -17.95
C HIS A 75 -22.56 -16.53 -18.80
N GLU A 76 -23.24 -15.41 -19.09
CA GLU A 76 -24.42 -15.41 -19.97
C GLU A 76 -24.09 -15.93 -21.36
N LEU A 77 -22.97 -15.51 -21.96
CA LEU A 77 -22.53 -16.04 -23.25
C LEU A 77 -22.27 -17.55 -23.18
N SER A 78 -21.58 -18.04 -22.15
CA SER A 78 -21.27 -19.46 -22.00
C SER A 78 -22.51 -20.35 -21.88
N TRP A 79 -23.58 -19.84 -21.25
CA TRP A 79 -24.84 -20.57 -21.09
C TRP A 79 -25.68 -20.60 -22.38
N ASN A 80 -25.50 -19.61 -23.24
CA ASN A 80 -26.16 -19.52 -24.55
C ASN A 80 -25.42 -20.30 -25.65
N LEU A 81 -24.25 -20.89 -25.36
CA LEU A 81 -23.56 -21.75 -26.31
C LEU A 81 -24.19 -23.16 -26.28
N PRO A 82 -24.37 -23.80 -27.45
CA PRO A 82 -24.74 -25.21 -27.48
C PRO A 82 -23.64 -26.03 -26.76
N PRO A 83 -23.99 -27.15 -26.10
CA PRO A 83 -22.99 -28.04 -25.54
C PRO A 83 -21.96 -28.39 -26.62
N GLY A 84 -20.70 -27.99 -26.42
CA GLY A 84 -19.63 -28.28 -27.35
C GLY A 84 -19.36 -29.78 -27.45
N PRO A 85 -18.80 -30.29 -28.56
CA PRO A 85 -18.57 -31.72 -28.79
C PRO A 85 -17.49 -32.34 -27.88
N SER A 86 -17.10 -31.70 -26.78
CA SER A 86 -16.14 -32.21 -25.80
C SER A 86 -16.78 -33.25 -24.87
N SER A 87 -17.40 -34.28 -25.44
CA SER A 87 -17.41 -35.61 -24.85
C SER A 87 -16.48 -36.44 -25.71
N PRO A 88 -15.27 -36.82 -25.23
CA PRO A 88 -14.52 -37.86 -25.89
C PRO A 88 -15.43 -39.09 -25.89
N ALA A 89 -15.84 -39.57 -27.06
CA ALA A 89 -16.46 -40.87 -27.15
C ALA A 89 -15.51 -41.87 -26.46
N PRO A 90 -16.00 -42.76 -25.58
CA PRO A 90 -15.13 -43.77 -25.00
C PRO A 90 -14.58 -44.60 -26.15
N ASP A 91 -13.26 -44.52 -26.36
CA ASP A 91 -12.55 -45.30 -27.39
C ASP A 91 -12.82 -46.79 -27.15
N LEU A 92 -13.74 -47.34 -27.93
CA LEU A 92 -14.21 -48.73 -27.86
C LEU A 92 -13.36 -49.62 -28.78
N LEU A 93 -12.04 -49.54 -28.67
CA LEU A 93 -11.10 -50.43 -29.35
C LEU A 93 -10.04 -50.92 -28.36
N GLY A 94 -10.46 -51.88 -27.52
CA GLY A 94 -9.57 -52.82 -26.85
C GLY A 94 -9.55 -54.12 -27.67
N ASP A 95 -8.45 -54.28 -28.39
CA ASP A 95 -8.05 -55.36 -29.28
C ASP A 95 -8.15 -56.76 -28.64
N GLY A 96 -8.45 -57.77 -29.45
CA GLY A 96 -8.53 -59.19 -29.07
C GLY A 96 -7.24 -59.96 -29.36
#